data_AF-N9KHQ1-F1
#
_entry.id   AF-N9KHQ1-F1
#
_cell.length_a   1.000
_cell.length_b   1.000
_cell.length_c   1.000
_cell.angle_alpha   90.00
_cell.angle_beta   90.00
_cell.angle_gamma   90.00
#
_symmetry.space_group_name_H-M   'P 1'
#
loop_
_entity.id
_entity.type
_entity.pdbx_description
1 polymer ?
#
loop_
_entity_poly.entity_id
_entity_poly.type
_entity_poly.pdbx_seq_one_letter_code
_entity_poly.pdbx_strand_id
1 'polypeptide(L)'
;MDKQIIFEDEHIRVIFLKGSSDTLVISFGDLISRAKGMSINAEKSLIKYQYNVIGIMPKQKSWFPKSSMILMQQQIQPILEQFKGIVGYGGSMGGYAAIKYSNLLNMQKIVAFVPQYSIDPDVVQDRRYAEFFDASIHQDMQIQADEVDSSREYIIVYDPYYAEDKEHFLKIQPLLPKMHVIHLPFTGHEALSVLASSQLLNDFVVEPFEITYFYKRVREVKKQSKFYYRHVLDALLPRHNQALLKILEQNEIALDERYFDAVLKQKLVQQLFNLKQGTEQNLHKLGVHLHFVQHAAALPANVVTAQNHFVVFNLASLKLESYTAEIIAANQAYLLPLNLTANALVKLTLNDEYYFLSMNDRGIHKLVKDGDPFALDQSPLVFKHYADFYSLSYKQLTLSCDASGFTQFIENNADEQTKLQLC
;
A
#
# COMPACT_ATOMS: atom_id res chain seq x y z
N MET A 1 -20.89 23.17 -9.12
CA MET A 1 -22.11 22.48 -8.68
C MET A 1 -22.37 22.88 -7.25
N ASP A 2 -23.64 23.14 -6.93
CA ASP A 2 -24.04 23.58 -5.59
C ASP A 2 -24.02 22.41 -4.60
N LYS A 3 -23.59 22.68 -3.36
CA LYS A 3 -23.42 21.67 -2.31
C LYS A 3 -24.13 22.08 -1.04
N GLN A 4 -24.88 21.17 -0.45
CA GLN A 4 -25.63 21.41 0.77
C GLN A 4 -25.47 20.25 1.75
N ILE A 5 -25.23 20.55 3.04
CA ILE A 5 -25.36 19.54 4.10
C ILE A 5 -26.86 19.32 4.31
N ILE A 6 -27.34 18.12 4.05
CA ILE A 6 -28.77 17.75 4.14
C ILE A 6 -29.08 16.90 5.37
N PHE A 7 -28.07 16.36 6.06
CA PHE A 7 -28.18 15.70 7.36
C PHE A 7 -26.79 15.69 8.03
N GLU A 8 -26.73 15.78 9.35
CA GLU A 8 -25.51 15.54 10.11
C GLU A 8 -25.85 15.10 11.53
N ASP A 9 -25.14 14.08 12.02
CA ASP A 9 -25.17 13.67 13.42
C ASP A 9 -23.73 13.45 13.95
N GLU A 10 -23.57 12.70 15.03
CA GLU A 10 -22.27 12.38 15.60
C GLU A 10 -21.39 11.52 14.66
N HIS A 11 -21.98 10.59 13.91
CA HIS A 11 -21.27 9.57 13.16
C HIS A 11 -21.12 9.88 11.67
N ILE A 12 -22.07 10.58 11.06
CA ILE A 12 -22.11 10.82 9.62
C ILE A 12 -22.49 12.27 9.27
N ARG A 13 -21.98 12.73 8.13
CA ARG A 13 -22.42 13.95 7.46
C ARG A 13 -22.90 13.59 6.07
N VAL A 14 -24.06 14.09 5.68
CA VAL A 14 -24.64 13.85 4.35
C VAL A 14 -24.69 15.14 3.56
N ILE A 15 -24.10 15.10 2.38
CA ILE A 15 -23.95 16.23 1.48
C ILE A 15 -24.68 15.94 0.18
N PHE A 16 -25.62 16.79 -0.19
CA PHE A 16 -26.20 16.79 -1.53
C PHE A 16 -25.37 17.66 -2.46
N LEU A 17 -24.98 17.10 -3.60
CA LEU A 17 -24.39 17.78 -4.73
C LEU A 17 -25.43 17.76 -5.86
N LYS A 18 -26.00 18.92 -6.18
CA LYS A 18 -27.00 19.00 -7.24
C LYS A 18 -26.33 19.00 -8.61
N GLY A 19 -26.73 18.04 -9.44
CA GLY A 19 -26.30 17.91 -10.83
C GLY A 19 -27.46 17.94 -11.82
N SER A 20 -27.20 17.43 -13.02
CA SER A 20 -28.15 17.45 -14.14
C SER A 20 -28.43 16.07 -14.73
N SER A 21 -27.83 15.00 -14.21
CA SER A 21 -28.12 13.63 -14.63
C SER A 21 -29.44 13.11 -14.08
N ASP A 22 -30.10 12.21 -14.80
CA ASP A 22 -31.28 11.48 -14.31
C ASP A 22 -30.94 10.41 -13.25
N THR A 23 -29.65 10.10 -13.09
CA THR A 23 -29.15 9.17 -12.06
C THR A 23 -28.75 9.93 -10.80
N LEU A 24 -29.14 9.38 -9.65
CA LEU A 24 -28.61 9.76 -8.35
C LEU A 24 -27.51 8.77 -7.94
N VAL A 25 -26.32 9.25 -7.62
CA VAL A 25 -25.26 8.43 -7.03
C VAL A 25 -25.22 8.63 -5.52
N ILE A 26 -25.33 7.55 -4.76
CA ILE A 26 -25.07 7.56 -3.32
C ILE A 26 -23.62 7.13 -3.11
N SER A 27 -22.76 8.11 -2.82
CA SER A 27 -21.32 7.93 -2.66
C SER A 27 -20.96 7.82 -1.18
N PHE A 28 -20.48 6.65 -0.76
CA PHE A 28 -20.08 6.39 0.62
C PHE A 28 -18.60 6.67 0.81
N GLY A 29 -18.25 7.43 1.87
CA GLY A 29 -16.86 7.59 2.30
C GLY A 29 -16.25 6.31 2.87
N ASP A 30 -14.93 6.23 2.82
CA ASP A 30 -14.15 5.15 3.44
C ASP A 30 -13.41 5.65 4.69
N LEU A 31 -12.55 4.81 5.26
CA LEU A 31 -11.79 5.12 6.48
C LEU A 31 -10.87 6.33 6.34
N ILE A 32 -10.38 6.60 5.12
CA ILE A 32 -9.40 7.64 4.81
C ILE A 32 -10.12 8.92 4.36
N SER A 33 -11.19 8.77 3.57
CA SER A 33 -12.04 9.83 3.04
C SER A 33 -13.19 10.16 4.00
N ARG A 34 -12.86 10.54 5.22
CA ARG A 34 -13.83 11.00 6.23
C ARG A 34 -14.38 12.40 5.93
N ALA A 35 -15.47 12.76 6.59
CA ALA A 35 -16.10 14.07 6.49
C ALA A 35 -15.10 15.20 6.78
N LYS A 36 -14.79 16.00 5.76
CA LYS A 36 -13.93 17.19 5.85
C LYS A 36 -14.56 18.31 5.03
N GLY A 37 -15.13 19.30 5.73
CA GLY A 37 -15.91 20.36 5.07
C GLY A 37 -17.07 19.79 4.27
N MET A 38 -17.10 20.09 2.96
CA MET A 38 -18.13 19.66 2.00
C MET A 38 -17.59 18.68 0.94
N SER A 39 -16.46 18.03 1.21
CA SER A 39 -15.88 17.04 0.29
C SER A 39 -16.60 15.70 0.40
N ILE A 40 -16.84 15.07 -0.75
CA ILE A 40 -17.42 13.72 -0.84
C ILE A 40 -16.45 12.72 -1.48
N ASN A 41 -16.71 11.42 -1.30
CA ASN A 41 -15.96 10.38 -2.00
C ASN A 41 -16.19 10.44 -3.52
N ALA A 42 -15.14 10.17 -4.30
CA ALA A 42 -15.12 10.22 -5.76
C ALA A 42 -15.58 11.56 -6.39
N GLU A 43 -15.55 12.66 -5.63
CA GLU A 43 -16.13 13.95 -6.00
C GLU A 43 -15.73 14.45 -7.39
N LYS A 44 -14.42 14.47 -7.69
CA LYS A 44 -13.92 14.98 -8.99
C LYS A 44 -14.51 14.23 -10.17
N SER A 45 -14.63 12.91 -10.04
CA SER A 45 -15.18 12.04 -11.08
C SER A 45 -16.68 12.25 -11.20
N LEU A 46 -17.41 12.32 -10.09
CA LEU A 46 -18.86 12.52 -10.11
C LEU A 46 -19.26 13.91 -10.65
N ILE A 47 -18.53 14.96 -10.28
CA ILE A 47 -18.70 16.31 -10.82
C ILE A 47 -18.44 16.33 -12.33
N LYS A 48 -17.40 15.62 -12.82
CA LYS A 48 -17.05 15.61 -14.24
C LYS A 48 -18.22 15.19 -15.13
N TYR A 49 -19.04 14.24 -14.69
CA TYR A 49 -20.22 13.74 -15.43
C TYR A 49 -21.54 14.37 -14.95
N GLN A 50 -21.47 15.44 -14.15
CA GLN A 50 -22.63 16.20 -13.69
C GLN A 50 -23.69 15.36 -12.94
N TYR A 51 -23.25 14.35 -12.18
CA TYR A 51 -24.18 13.52 -11.41
C TYR A 51 -24.89 14.32 -10.31
N ASN A 52 -26.16 14.00 -10.07
CA ASN A 52 -26.76 14.23 -8.76
C ASN A 52 -26.11 13.27 -7.76
N VAL A 53 -25.63 13.76 -6.61
CA VAL A 53 -24.93 12.92 -5.64
C VAL A 53 -25.42 13.19 -4.22
N ILE A 54 -25.68 12.12 -3.48
CA ILE A 54 -25.74 12.13 -2.01
C ILE A 54 -24.43 11.50 -1.51
N GLY A 55 -23.54 12.33 -0.98
CA GLY A 55 -22.32 11.88 -0.33
C GLY A 55 -22.55 11.61 1.14
N ILE A 56 -22.45 10.36 1.57
CA ILE A 56 -22.60 9.96 2.98
C ILE A 56 -21.20 9.74 3.54
N MET A 57 -20.76 10.71 4.33
CA MET A 57 -19.36 10.82 4.77
C MET A 57 -19.23 10.49 6.26
N PRO A 58 -18.41 9.48 6.62
CA PRO A 58 -18.19 9.11 8.00
C PRO A 58 -17.41 10.21 8.74
N LYS A 59 -17.88 10.63 9.91
CA LYS A 59 -17.16 11.51 10.84
C LYS A 59 -16.25 10.69 11.76
N GLN A 60 -16.72 9.50 12.15
CA GLN A 60 -16.02 8.54 12.99
C GLN A 60 -15.74 7.24 12.23
N LYS A 61 -14.86 6.39 12.78
CA LYS A 61 -14.55 5.06 12.25
C LYS A 61 -15.58 4.04 12.74
N SER A 62 -16.86 4.31 12.47
CA SER A 62 -18.01 3.62 13.09
C SER A 62 -18.84 2.77 12.14
N TRP A 63 -18.39 2.56 10.90
CA TRP A 63 -19.07 1.70 9.92
C TRP A 63 -20.56 2.01 9.74
N PHE A 64 -20.88 3.30 9.60
CA PHE A 64 -22.23 3.79 9.28
C PHE A 64 -23.32 3.16 10.18
N PRO A 65 -23.40 3.53 11.47
CA PRO A 65 -24.32 2.90 12.41
C PRO A 65 -25.77 2.91 11.92
N LYS A 66 -26.50 1.82 12.16
CA LYS A 66 -27.87 1.63 11.65
C LYS A 66 -28.82 2.74 12.10
N SER A 67 -28.67 3.20 13.35
CA SER A 67 -29.43 4.32 13.91
C SER A 67 -29.26 5.61 13.11
N SER A 68 -28.02 6.01 12.84
CA SER A 68 -27.68 7.17 12.01
C SER A 68 -28.26 7.05 10.61
N MET A 69 -28.15 5.87 10.00
CA MET A 69 -28.63 5.63 8.63
C MET A 69 -30.15 5.71 8.51
N ILE A 70 -30.90 5.25 9.52
CA ILE A 70 -32.37 5.37 9.56
C ILE A 70 -32.79 6.83 9.69
N LEU A 71 -32.23 7.56 10.66
CA LEU A 71 -32.57 8.99 10.86
C LEU A 71 -32.25 9.83 9.63
N MET A 72 -31.10 9.56 9.02
CA MET A 72 -30.68 10.22 7.80
C MET A 72 -31.62 9.91 6.64
N GLN A 73 -31.98 8.64 6.43
CA GLN A 73 -32.88 8.24 5.34
C GLN A 73 -34.24 8.95 5.43
N GLN A 74 -34.81 9.09 6.64
CA GLN A 74 -36.07 9.82 6.85
C GLN A 74 -35.98 11.27 6.36
N GLN A 75 -34.84 11.93 6.60
CA GLN A 75 -34.62 13.32 6.20
C GLN A 75 -34.39 13.48 4.69
N ILE A 76 -33.76 12.51 4.04
CA ILE A 76 -33.42 12.58 2.61
C ILE A 76 -34.47 11.93 1.70
N GLN A 77 -35.49 11.28 2.27
CA GLN A 77 -36.55 10.59 1.53
C GLN A 77 -37.17 11.43 0.40
N PRO A 78 -37.51 12.73 0.60
CA PRO A 78 -38.05 13.56 -0.49
C PRO A 78 -37.09 13.76 -1.66
N ILE A 79 -35.78 13.62 -1.44
CA ILE A 79 -34.77 13.68 -2.50
C ILE A 79 -34.72 12.34 -3.23
N LEU A 80 -34.73 11.21 -2.50
CA LEU A 80 -34.70 9.87 -3.09
C LEU A 80 -35.89 9.64 -4.05
N GLU A 81 -37.09 10.11 -3.68
CA GLU A 81 -38.31 9.98 -4.48
C GLU A 81 -38.27 10.72 -5.83
N GLN A 82 -37.34 11.65 -6.02
CA GLN A 82 -37.16 12.36 -7.29
C GLN A 82 -36.41 11.53 -8.34
N PHE A 83 -35.78 10.42 -7.95
CA PHE A 83 -34.91 9.64 -8.84
C PHE A 83 -35.41 8.21 -8.99
N LYS A 84 -35.42 7.72 -10.24
CA LYS A 84 -35.72 6.33 -10.57
C LYS A 84 -34.47 5.44 -10.65
N GLY A 85 -33.32 6.04 -10.95
CA GLY A 85 -32.04 5.36 -11.02
C GLY A 85 -31.12 5.84 -9.89
N ILE A 86 -30.96 5.01 -8.88
CA ILE A 86 -30.12 5.26 -7.71
C ILE A 86 -28.99 4.22 -7.70
N VAL A 87 -27.75 4.70 -7.74
CA VAL A 87 -26.54 3.86 -7.76
C VAL A 87 -25.76 4.06 -6.47
N GLY A 88 -25.54 2.98 -5.71
CA GLY A 88 -24.64 2.96 -4.57
C GLY A 88 -23.19 2.77 -5.02
N TYR A 89 -22.28 3.57 -4.48
CA TYR A 89 -20.85 3.48 -4.79
C TYR A 89 -20.01 3.63 -3.52
N GLY A 90 -19.08 2.71 -3.29
CA GLY A 90 -18.16 2.81 -2.16
C GLY A 90 -17.11 1.70 -2.16
N GLY A 91 -16.05 1.89 -1.35
CA GLY A 91 -15.07 0.84 -1.10
C GLY A 91 -14.79 0.63 0.38
N SER A 92 -14.30 -0.55 0.74
CA SER A 92 -14.02 -0.92 2.14
C SER A 92 -15.27 -0.74 3.01
N MET A 93 -15.19 0.09 4.05
CA MET A 93 -16.33 0.54 4.87
C MET A 93 -17.48 1.15 4.05
N GLY A 94 -17.18 1.90 2.98
CA GLY A 94 -18.22 2.45 2.10
C GLY A 94 -18.85 1.39 1.20
N GLY A 95 -18.09 0.37 0.80
CA GLY A 95 -18.61 -0.77 0.02
C GLY A 95 -19.55 -1.63 0.85
N TYR A 96 -19.20 -1.85 2.13
CA TYR A 96 -20.09 -2.41 3.14
C TYR A 96 -21.43 -1.66 3.20
N ALA A 97 -21.39 -0.33 3.37
CA ALA A 97 -22.60 0.48 3.51
C ALA A 97 -23.45 0.50 2.24
N ALA A 98 -22.81 0.51 1.07
CA ALA A 98 -23.50 0.42 -0.22
C ALA A 98 -24.29 -0.89 -0.36
N ILE A 99 -23.78 -2.01 0.17
CA ILE A 99 -24.50 -3.29 0.18
C ILE A 99 -25.58 -3.29 1.27
N LYS A 100 -25.20 -3.05 2.53
CA LYS A 100 -26.10 -3.15 3.69
C LYS A 100 -27.31 -2.23 3.59
N TYR A 101 -27.13 -1.01 3.09
CA TYR A 101 -28.21 -0.03 3.04
C TYR A 101 -28.88 0.06 1.67
N SER A 102 -28.63 -0.92 0.78
CA SER A 102 -29.19 -0.95 -0.58
C SER A 102 -30.72 -0.98 -0.59
N ASN A 103 -31.36 -1.71 0.32
CA ASN A 103 -32.81 -1.69 0.48
C ASN A 103 -33.31 -0.36 1.05
N LEU A 104 -32.72 0.09 2.16
CA LEU A 104 -33.10 1.31 2.88
C LEU A 104 -33.09 2.56 1.98
N LEU A 105 -32.09 2.66 1.11
CA LEU A 105 -31.89 3.83 0.23
C LEU A 105 -32.41 3.60 -1.19
N ASN A 106 -33.16 2.53 -1.41
CA ASN A 106 -33.74 2.16 -2.70
C ASN A 106 -32.72 2.22 -3.85
N MET A 107 -31.53 1.64 -3.66
CA MET A 107 -30.51 1.56 -4.70
C MET A 107 -30.83 0.42 -5.68
N GLN A 108 -30.74 0.67 -6.98
CA GLN A 108 -30.95 -0.37 -8.01
C GLN A 108 -29.65 -1.04 -8.43
N LYS A 109 -28.53 -0.30 -8.43
CA LYS A 109 -27.20 -0.79 -8.77
C LYS A 109 -26.22 -0.46 -7.64
N ILE A 110 -25.40 -1.42 -7.23
CA ILE A 110 -24.45 -1.30 -6.14
C ILE A 110 -23.07 -1.65 -6.67
N VAL A 111 -22.14 -0.72 -6.59
CA VAL A 111 -20.74 -0.89 -7.00
C VAL A 111 -19.88 -0.84 -5.74
N ALA A 112 -19.43 -2.01 -5.30
CA ALA A 112 -18.71 -2.20 -4.04
C ALA A 112 -17.29 -2.70 -4.29
N PHE A 113 -16.29 -1.91 -3.89
CA PHE A 113 -14.87 -2.29 -3.97
C PHE A 113 -14.39 -2.81 -2.62
N VAL A 114 -13.76 -3.98 -2.59
CA VAL A 114 -13.23 -4.62 -1.37
C VAL A 114 -14.15 -4.46 -0.15
N PRO A 115 -15.46 -4.77 -0.28
CA PRO A 115 -16.43 -4.48 0.77
C PRO A 115 -16.12 -5.30 2.01
N GLN A 116 -16.21 -4.67 3.16
CA GLN A 116 -16.13 -5.39 4.43
C GLN A 116 -17.49 -6.00 4.78
N TYR A 117 -17.46 -7.12 5.48
CA TYR A 117 -18.67 -7.76 6.01
C TYR A 117 -18.98 -7.29 7.43
N SER A 118 -17.94 -7.18 8.26
CA SER A 118 -17.99 -6.80 9.66
C SER A 118 -16.57 -6.40 10.12
N ILE A 119 -16.44 -5.63 11.19
CA ILE A 119 -15.17 -5.40 11.90
C ILE A 119 -15.13 -6.09 13.26
N ASP A 120 -16.18 -6.84 13.59
CA ASP A 120 -16.29 -7.58 14.85
C ASP A 120 -15.25 -8.72 14.87
N PRO A 121 -14.31 -8.73 15.83
CA PRO A 121 -13.25 -9.73 15.88
C PRO A 121 -13.76 -11.16 16.13
N ASP A 122 -15.00 -11.32 16.63
CA ASP A 122 -15.63 -12.63 16.82
C ASP A 122 -16.30 -13.15 15.53
N VAL A 123 -16.50 -12.28 14.53
CA VAL A 123 -17.22 -12.59 13.29
C VAL A 123 -16.26 -12.81 12.12
N VAL A 124 -15.18 -12.03 12.03
CA VAL A 124 -14.15 -12.11 10.99
C VAL A 124 -12.79 -12.36 11.61
N GLN A 125 -11.83 -12.93 10.87
CA GLN A 125 -10.44 -13.09 11.28
C GLN A 125 -9.59 -11.86 10.97
N ASP A 126 -10.02 -10.99 10.05
CA ASP A 126 -9.38 -9.70 9.82
C ASP A 126 -9.28 -8.89 11.14
N ARG A 127 -8.05 -8.50 11.51
CA ARG A 127 -7.74 -7.73 12.72
C ARG A 127 -7.40 -6.27 12.46
N ARG A 128 -7.34 -5.83 11.19
CA ARG A 128 -6.91 -4.48 10.82
C ARG A 128 -7.78 -3.37 11.41
N TYR A 129 -9.05 -3.68 11.69
CA TYR A 129 -10.05 -2.70 12.16
C TYR A 129 -10.73 -3.09 13.47
N ALA A 130 -10.28 -4.18 14.11
CA ALA A 130 -10.89 -4.69 15.34
C ALA A 130 -10.86 -3.67 16.49
N GLU A 131 -9.85 -2.79 16.52
CA GLU A 131 -9.77 -1.71 17.53
C GLU A 131 -10.89 -0.67 17.44
N PHE A 132 -11.60 -0.60 16.31
CA PHE A 132 -12.73 0.33 16.13
C PHE A 132 -14.08 -0.34 16.43
N PHE A 133 -14.10 -1.64 16.72
CA PHE A 133 -15.33 -2.32 17.08
C PHE A 133 -15.77 -1.91 18.48
N ASP A 134 -17.05 -1.57 18.57
CA ASP A 134 -17.76 -1.21 19.79
C ASP A 134 -19.15 -1.80 19.70
N ALA A 135 -19.49 -2.73 20.58
CA ALA A 135 -20.76 -3.44 20.54
C ALA A 135 -21.99 -2.52 20.69
N SER A 136 -21.83 -1.35 21.34
CA SER A 136 -22.93 -0.38 21.48
C SER A 136 -23.23 0.39 20.20
N ILE A 137 -22.23 0.52 19.31
CA ILE A 137 -22.33 1.25 18.05
C ILE A 137 -22.61 0.28 16.88
N HIS A 138 -21.97 -0.90 16.92
CA HIS A 138 -21.93 -1.88 15.84
C HIS A 138 -22.90 -3.05 16.03
N GLN A 139 -23.92 -2.87 16.89
CA GLN A 139 -25.00 -3.82 17.03
C GLN A 139 -25.62 -4.14 15.67
N ASP A 140 -25.72 -5.43 15.35
CA ASP A 140 -26.25 -5.94 14.07
C ASP A 140 -25.57 -5.33 12.83
N MET A 141 -24.28 -4.98 12.93
CA MET A 141 -23.54 -4.38 11.81
C MET A 141 -23.47 -5.32 10.61
N GLN A 142 -23.44 -6.63 10.81
CA GLN A 142 -23.37 -7.61 9.72
C GLN A 142 -24.47 -7.36 8.68
N ILE A 143 -24.17 -7.59 7.41
CA ILE A 143 -25.20 -7.52 6.35
C ILE A 143 -26.23 -8.63 6.62
N GLN A 144 -27.51 -8.28 6.67
CA GLN A 144 -28.61 -9.21 6.87
C GLN A 144 -29.32 -9.52 5.54
N ALA A 145 -29.98 -10.68 5.46
CA ALA A 145 -30.63 -11.14 4.24
C ALA A 145 -31.85 -10.28 3.83
N ASP A 146 -32.51 -9.62 4.79
CA ASP A 146 -33.64 -8.70 4.57
C ASP A 146 -33.20 -7.28 4.17
N GLU A 147 -31.91 -6.99 4.25
CA GLU A 147 -31.30 -5.71 3.90
C GLU A 147 -30.82 -5.65 2.43
N VAL A 148 -30.90 -6.79 1.71
CA VAL A 148 -30.52 -6.97 0.30
C VAL A 148 -31.65 -7.62 -0.50
N ASP A 149 -31.60 -7.59 -1.84
CA ASP A 149 -32.71 -8.08 -2.67
C ASP A 149 -32.27 -8.52 -4.08
N SER A 150 -32.89 -9.58 -4.60
CA SER A 150 -32.59 -10.15 -5.91
C SER A 150 -32.92 -9.27 -7.13
N SER A 151 -33.76 -8.25 -6.96
CA SER A 151 -34.10 -7.27 -8.00
C SER A 151 -32.99 -6.24 -8.24
N ARG A 152 -31.99 -6.17 -7.35
CA ARG A 152 -30.87 -5.23 -7.41
C ARG A 152 -29.67 -5.85 -8.12
N GLU A 153 -28.86 -5.00 -8.76
CA GLU A 153 -27.61 -5.41 -9.39
C GLU A 153 -26.43 -5.09 -8.47
N TYR A 154 -25.75 -6.13 -7.98
CA TYR A 154 -24.54 -5.99 -7.16
C TYR A 154 -23.31 -6.28 -8.00
N ILE A 155 -22.35 -5.35 -8.03
CA ILE A 155 -21.05 -5.50 -8.68
C ILE A 155 -19.99 -5.39 -7.59
N ILE A 156 -19.28 -6.50 -7.34
CA ILE A 156 -18.23 -6.58 -6.34
C ILE A 156 -16.87 -6.70 -7.03
N VAL A 157 -15.93 -5.85 -6.61
CA VAL A 157 -14.56 -5.84 -7.11
C VAL A 157 -13.60 -6.10 -5.97
N TYR A 158 -12.83 -7.19 -6.00
CA TYR A 158 -11.87 -7.51 -4.93
C TYR A 158 -10.69 -8.35 -5.43
N ASP A 159 -9.59 -8.36 -4.68
CA ASP A 159 -8.42 -9.20 -4.94
C ASP A 159 -8.61 -10.61 -4.34
N PRO A 160 -8.73 -11.68 -5.16
CA PRO A 160 -8.90 -13.04 -4.64
C PRO A 160 -7.66 -13.62 -3.96
N TYR A 161 -6.50 -12.96 -4.06
CA TYR A 161 -5.26 -13.38 -3.42
C TYR A 161 -4.96 -12.64 -2.11
N TYR A 162 -5.80 -11.68 -1.73
CA TYR A 162 -5.69 -10.97 -0.46
C TYR A 162 -6.66 -11.57 0.55
N ALA A 163 -6.12 -12.25 1.56
CA ALA A 163 -6.87 -13.18 2.40
C ALA A 163 -7.98 -12.50 3.21
N GLU A 164 -7.68 -11.32 3.75
CA GLU A 164 -8.58 -10.53 4.60
C GLU A 164 -9.83 -10.08 3.82
N ASP A 165 -9.65 -9.50 2.63
CA ASP A 165 -10.79 -9.06 1.82
C ASP A 165 -11.55 -10.24 1.20
N LYS A 166 -10.84 -11.34 0.89
CA LYS A 166 -11.49 -12.59 0.44
C LYS A 166 -12.38 -13.17 1.53
N GLU A 167 -11.97 -13.13 2.79
CA GLU A 167 -12.80 -13.57 3.91
C GLU A 167 -14.14 -12.81 3.94
N HIS A 168 -14.08 -11.48 3.87
CA HIS A 168 -15.29 -10.65 3.82
C HIS A 168 -16.17 -10.98 2.63
N PHE A 169 -15.59 -11.13 1.43
CA PHE A 169 -16.34 -11.54 0.24
C PHE A 169 -17.06 -12.87 0.46
N LEU A 170 -16.39 -13.88 1.03
CA LEU A 170 -16.99 -15.20 1.27
C LEU A 170 -18.16 -15.16 2.27
N LYS A 171 -18.17 -14.21 3.21
CA LYS A 171 -19.29 -13.99 4.14
C LYS A 171 -20.44 -13.22 3.50
N ILE A 172 -20.15 -12.31 2.57
CA ILE A 172 -21.15 -11.56 1.79
C ILE A 172 -21.82 -12.47 0.74
N GLN A 173 -21.04 -13.34 0.10
CA GLN A 173 -21.47 -14.16 -1.01
C GLN A 173 -22.81 -14.90 -0.80
N PRO A 174 -23.05 -15.61 0.33
CA PRO A 174 -24.30 -16.34 0.54
C PRO A 174 -25.53 -15.43 0.75
N LEU A 175 -25.34 -14.13 1.02
CA LEU A 175 -26.43 -13.19 1.28
C LEU A 175 -26.95 -12.54 0.00
N LEU A 176 -26.13 -12.47 -1.05
CA LEU A 176 -26.50 -11.80 -2.29
C LEU A 176 -27.00 -12.83 -3.32
N PRO A 177 -28.31 -12.89 -3.60
CA PRO A 177 -28.88 -13.89 -4.49
C PRO A 177 -28.44 -13.72 -5.95
N LYS A 178 -28.07 -12.51 -6.36
CA LYS A 178 -27.51 -12.20 -7.68
C LYS A 178 -26.37 -11.19 -7.52
N MET A 179 -25.18 -11.55 -7.99
CA MET A 179 -24.04 -10.62 -8.00
C MET A 179 -23.14 -10.87 -9.20
N HIS A 180 -22.41 -9.82 -9.56
CA HIS A 180 -21.32 -9.84 -10.51
C HIS A 180 -20.01 -9.63 -9.78
N VAL A 181 -19.00 -10.42 -10.14
CA VAL A 181 -17.70 -10.39 -9.48
C VAL A 181 -16.61 -10.09 -10.48
N ILE A 182 -15.87 -9.02 -10.24
CA ILE A 182 -14.65 -8.69 -10.97
C ILE A 182 -13.47 -9.00 -10.05
N HIS A 183 -12.72 -10.04 -10.39
CA HIS A 183 -11.48 -10.32 -9.69
C HIS A 183 -10.42 -9.30 -10.09
N LEU A 184 -9.77 -8.74 -9.08
CA LEU A 184 -8.72 -7.74 -9.21
C LEU A 184 -7.41 -8.24 -8.58
N PRO A 185 -6.71 -9.24 -9.17
CA PRO A 185 -5.51 -9.83 -8.57
C PRO A 185 -4.38 -8.84 -8.29
N PHE A 186 -3.65 -9.05 -7.20
CA PHE A 186 -2.44 -8.28 -6.83
C PHE A 186 -2.73 -6.78 -6.69
N THR A 187 -3.80 -6.44 -5.98
CA THR A 187 -4.11 -5.06 -5.59
C THR A 187 -4.30 -4.91 -4.09
N GLY A 188 -4.35 -6.02 -3.34
CA GLY A 188 -4.69 -5.99 -1.92
C GLY A 188 -5.96 -5.18 -1.66
N HIS A 189 -5.94 -4.42 -0.57
CA HIS A 189 -7.03 -3.52 -0.19
C HIS A 189 -7.08 -2.20 -1.00
N GLU A 190 -6.12 -1.96 -1.91
CA GLU A 190 -5.98 -0.68 -2.62
C GLU A 190 -6.81 -0.60 -3.92
N ALA A 191 -7.87 -1.40 -4.07
CA ALA A 191 -8.65 -1.49 -5.30
C ALA A 191 -9.13 -0.11 -5.83
N LEU A 192 -9.58 0.79 -4.95
CA LEU A 192 -10.00 2.14 -5.33
C LEU A 192 -8.84 3.01 -5.86
N SER A 193 -7.66 2.96 -5.22
CA SER A 193 -6.46 3.66 -5.67
C SER A 193 -5.95 3.11 -7.00
N VAL A 194 -6.04 1.78 -7.18
CA VAL A 194 -5.65 1.10 -8.41
C VAL A 194 -6.57 1.46 -9.58
N LEU A 195 -7.88 1.56 -9.32
CA LEU A 195 -8.90 1.80 -10.34
C LEU A 195 -9.36 3.27 -10.41
N ALA A 196 -8.58 4.20 -9.86
CA ALA A 196 -8.89 5.62 -9.87
C ALA A 196 -8.96 6.18 -11.31
N SER A 197 -10.16 6.22 -11.88
CA SER A 197 -10.42 6.71 -13.23
C SER A 197 -11.85 7.23 -13.32
N SER A 198 -12.02 8.51 -13.68
CA SER A 198 -13.36 9.08 -13.84
C SER A 198 -14.17 8.35 -14.90
N GLN A 199 -13.53 7.90 -16.00
CA GLN A 199 -14.24 7.16 -17.03
C GLN A 199 -14.68 5.79 -16.53
N LEU A 200 -13.82 5.04 -15.84
CA LEU A 200 -14.20 3.73 -15.32
C LEU A 200 -15.32 3.83 -14.26
N LEU A 201 -15.28 4.86 -13.41
CA LEU A 201 -16.38 5.12 -12.48
C LEU A 201 -17.68 5.38 -13.24
N ASN A 202 -17.66 6.24 -14.27
CA ASN A 202 -18.83 6.48 -15.10
C ASN A 202 -19.33 5.19 -15.76
N ASP A 203 -18.41 4.37 -16.29
CA ASP A 203 -18.72 3.06 -16.88
C ASP A 203 -19.50 2.19 -15.86
N PHE A 204 -19.05 2.11 -14.60
CA PHE A 204 -19.77 1.39 -13.53
C PHE A 204 -21.17 1.94 -13.24
N VAL A 205 -21.37 3.26 -13.36
CA VAL A 205 -22.66 3.89 -13.09
C VAL A 205 -23.65 3.64 -14.24
N VAL A 206 -23.25 3.91 -15.49
CA VAL A 206 -24.19 3.98 -16.62
C VAL A 206 -24.28 2.70 -17.44
N GLU A 207 -23.19 1.95 -17.57
CA GLU A 207 -23.17 0.80 -18.48
C GLU A 207 -23.93 -0.39 -17.87
N PRO A 208 -24.67 -1.16 -18.68
CA PRO A 208 -25.13 -2.49 -18.30
C PRO A 208 -23.95 -3.38 -17.92
N PHE A 209 -24.13 -4.27 -16.95
CA PHE A 209 -23.03 -5.15 -16.56
C PHE A 209 -22.73 -6.20 -17.64
N GLU A 210 -21.61 -6.01 -18.33
CA GLU A 210 -21.05 -6.99 -19.25
C GLU A 210 -19.63 -7.35 -18.82
N ILE A 211 -19.43 -8.60 -18.38
CA ILE A 211 -18.20 -9.05 -17.72
C ILE A 211 -16.97 -8.85 -18.60
N THR A 212 -17.08 -9.08 -19.91
CA THR A 212 -15.98 -8.91 -20.88
C THR A 212 -15.59 -7.45 -21.04
N TYR A 213 -16.58 -6.54 -21.08
CA TYR A 213 -16.35 -5.11 -21.14
C TYR A 213 -15.65 -4.63 -19.86
N PHE A 214 -16.21 -4.95 -18.69
CA PHE A 214 -15.65 -4.51 -17.42
C PHE A 214 -14.26 -5.08 -17.16
N TYR A 215 -13.99 -6.35 -17.47
CA TYR A 215 -12.63 -6.89 -17.34
C TYR A 215 -11.63 -6.16 -18.26
N LYS A 216 -12.03 -5.82 -19.49
CA LYS A 216 -11.18 -5.05 -20.39
C LYS A 216 -10.86 -3.68 -19.79
N ARG A 217 -11.89 -2.91 -19.39
CA ARG A 217 -11.75 -1.57 -18.81
C ARG A 217 -10.95 -1.56 -17.52
N VAL A 218 -11.26 -2.48 -16.61
CA VAL A 218 -10.52 -2.66 -15.35
C VAL A 218 -9.06 -3.00 -15.61
N ARG A 219 -8.77 -3.89 -16.56
CA ARG A 219 -7.37 -4.24 -16.91
C ARG A 219 -6.61 -3.06 -17.50
N GLU A 220 -7.25 -2.27 -18.37
CA GLU A 220 -6.67 -1.06 -18.95
C GLU A 220 -6.26 -0.06 -17.87
N VAL A 221 -7.18 0.29 -16.95
CA VAL A 221 -6.91 1.24 -15.86
C VAL A 221 -5.88 0.68 -14.88
N LYS A 222 -6.06 -0.58 -14.46
CA LYS A 222 -5.16 -1.27 -13.53
C LYS A 222 -3.70 -1.24 -13.99
N LYS A 223 -3.45 -1.53 -15.28
CA LYS A 223 -2.10 -1.55 -15.86
C LYS A 223 -1.44 -0.17 -15.97
N GLN A 224 -2.19 0.91 -15.82
CA GLN A 224 -1.66 2.27 -15.78
C GLN A 224 -1.40 2.75 -14.35
N SER A 225 -1.77 1.96 -13.34
CA SER A 225 -1.67 2.36 -11.95
C SER A 225 -0.33 1.94 -11.32
N LYS A 226 0.38 2.90 -10.74
CA LYS A 226 1.56 2.63 -9.91
C LYS A 226 1.25 1.85 -8.64
N PHE A 227 0.06 2.02 -8.06
CA PHE A 227 -0.36 1.25 -6.90
C PHE A 227 -0.43 -0.25 -7.22
N TYR A 228 -0.88 -0.60 -8.44
CA TYR A 228 -0.90 -2.00 -8.88
C TYR A 228 0.51 -2.58 -8.95
N TYR A 229 1.46 -1.88 -9.55
CA TYR A 229 2.82 -2.39 -9.68
C TYR A 229 3.55 -2.54 -8.35
N ARG A 230 3.20 -1.76 -7.33
CA ARG A 230 3.69 -1.99 -5.95
C ARG A 230 3.41 -3.42 -5.48
N HIS A 231 2.15 -3.84 -5.54
CA HIS A 231 1.71 -5.18 -5.10
C HIS A 231 2.25 -6.29 -5.99
N VAL A 232 2.28 -6.07 -7.30
CA VAL A 232 2.85 -7.05 -8.24
C VAL A 232 4.32 -7.29 -7.96
N LEU A 233 5.10 -6.23 -7.74
CA LEU A 233 6.51 -6.35 -7.47
C LEU A 233 6.75 -7.09 -6.15
N ASP A 234 6.06 -6.71 -5.08
CA ASP A 234 6.18 -7.39 -3.79
C ASP A 234 5.84 -8.89 -3.89
N ALA A 235 4.77 -9.24 -4.61
CA ALA A 235 4.35 -10.63 -4.79
C ALA A 235 5.28 -11.45 -5.72
N LEU A 236 5.85 -10.84 -6.75
CA LEU A 236 6.64 -11.55 -7.77
C LEU A 236 8.14 -11.62 -7.46
N LEU A 237 8.71 -10.63 -6.76
CA LEU A 237 10.16 -10.57 -6.51
C LEU A 237 10.76 -11.86 -5.96
N PRO A 238 10.13 -12.58 -5.01
CA PRO A 238 10.73 -13.79 -4.45
C PRO A 238 10.84 -14.97 -5.45
N ARG A 239 10.07 -14.95 -6.56
CA ARG A 239 9.95 -16.10 -7.49
C ARG A 239 10.32 -15.78 -8.93
N HIS A 240 10.22 -14.52 -9.31
CA HIS A 240 10.31 -14.06 -10.70
C HIS A 240 11.05 -12.72 -10.77
N ASN A 241 12.29 -12.71 -10.30
CA ASN A 241 13.18 -11.56 -10.30
C ASN A 241 13.39 -10.93 -11.70
N GLN A 242 13.38 -11.71 -12.79
CA GLN A 242 13.41 -11.14 -14.16
C GLN A 242 12.14 -10.35 -14.54
N ALA A 243 11.01 -10.59 -13.87
CA ALA A 243 9.78 -9.84 -14.13
C ALA A 243 9.93 -8.36 -13.76
N LEU A 244 10.81 -8.02 -12.82
CA LEU A 244 11.17 -6.65 -12.47
C LEU A 244 11.61 -5.87 -13.73
N LEU A 245 12.54 -6.43 -14.50
CA LEU A 245 13.06 -5.77 -15.71
C LEU A 245 11.95 -5.55 -16.73
N LYS A 246 11.11 -6.56 -16.99
CA LYS A 246 9.97 -6.43 -17.89
C LYS A 246 8.99 -5.35 -17.45
N ILE A 247 8.72 -5.25 -16.14
CA ILE A 247 7.84 -4.21 -15.59
C ILE A 247 8.47 -2.83 -15.79
N LEU A 248 9.76 -2.67 -15.51
CA LEU A 248 10.47 -1.39 -15.69
C LEU A 248 10.57 -1.01 -17.17
N GLU A 249 10.82 -1.96 -18.08
CA GLU A 249 10.91 -1.73 -19.53
C GLU A 249 9.57 -1.34 -20.15
N GLN A 250 8.49 -2.04 -19.79
CA GLN A 250 7.18 -1.90 -20.43
C GLN A 250 6.34 -0.75 -19.88
N ASN A 251 6.75 -0.12 -18.78
CA ASN A 251 6.00 0.94 -18.15
C ASN A 251 6.83 2.23 -18.08
N GLU A 252 6.25 3.33 -18.53
CA GLU A 252 6.78 4.68 -18.34
C GLU A 252 6.54 5.22 -16.91
N ILE A 253 5.99 4.38 -16.04
CA ILE A 253 5.58 4.77 -14.69
C ILE A 253 6.82 5.01 -13.83
N ALA A 254 7.06 6.26 -13.48
CA ALA A 254 7.97 6.62 -12.40
C ALA A 254 7.33 6.22 -11.07
N LEU A 255 7.91 5.21 -10.42
CA LEU A 255 7.52 4.76 -9.09
C LEU A 255 8.27 5.66 -8.10
N ASP A 256 7.72 6.84 -7.78
CA ASP A 256 8.39 7.80 -6.90
C ASP A 256 8.61 7.26 -5.47
N GLU A 257 9.45 7.94 -4.68
CA GLU A 257 9.87 7.49 -3.33
C GLU A 257 8.71 7.21 -2.36
N ARG A 258 7.52 7.75 -2.60
CA ARG A 258 6.36 7.60 -1.71
C ARG A 258 5.62 6.28 -1.91
N TYR A 259 5.95 5.51 -2.94
CA TYR A 259 5.21 4.29 -3.30
C TYR A 259 5.76 3.03 -2.68
N PHE A 260 7.07 2.95 -2.48
CA PHE A 260 7.71 1.82 -1.82
C PHE A 260 8.05 2.18 -0.40
N ASP A 261 7.73 1.31 0.54
CA ASP A 261 8.39 1.37 1.84
C ASP A 261 9.89 1.07 1.70
N ALA A 262 10.65 1.42 2.73
CA ALA A 262 12.11 1.29 2.70
C ALA A 262 12.60 -0.14 2.47
N VAL A 263 11.85 -1.14 2.96
CA VAL A 263 12.21 -2.56 2.85
C VAL A 263 12.03 -3.04 1.42
N LEU A 264 10.87 -2.78 0.82
CA LEU A 264 10.61 -3.15 -0.57
C LEU A 264 11.54 -2.40 -1.53
N LYS A 265 11.83 -1.11 -1.26
CA LYS A 265 12.82 -0.32 -2.03
C LYS A 265 14.21 -0.97 -1.98
N GLN A 266 14.67 -1.36 -0.79
CA GLN A 266 15.95 -2.06 -0.61
C GLN A 266 15.98 -3.38 -1.39
N LYS A 267 14.94 -4.21 -1.28
CA LYS A 267 14.82 -5.48 -2.03
C LYS A 267 14.87 -5.26 -3.54
N LEU A 268 14.13 -4.27 -4.06
CA LEU A 268 14.07 -3.94 -5.48
C LEU A 268 15.44 -3.50 -6.02
N VAL A 269 16.11 -2.58 -5.30
CA VAL A 269 17.45 -2.11 -5.66
C VAL A 269 18.45 -3.25 -5.63
N GLN A 270 18.42 -4.09 -4.60
CA GLN A 270 19.29 -5.26 -4.51
C GLN A 270 19.09 -6.23 -5.66
N GLN A 271 17.84 -6.50 -6.05
CA GLN A 271 17.56 -7.35 -7.20
C GLN A 271 18.06 -6.75 -8.51
N LEU A 272 18.00 -5.42 -8.71
CA LEU A 272 18.60 -4.80 -9.89
C LEU A 272 20.11 -5.03 -9.96
N PHE A 273 20.83 -4.90 -8.85
CA PHE A 273 22.27 -5.15 -8.82
C PHE A 273 22.61 -6.62 -9.05
N ASN A 274 21.87 -7.56 -8.43
CA ASN A 274 22.01 -8.99 -8.68
C ASN A 274 21.78 -9.38 -10.15
N LEU A 275 20.86 -8.68 -10.83
CA LEU A 275 20.60 -8.86 -12.25
C LEU A 275 21.60 -8.13 -13.15
N LYS A 276 22.59 -7.41 -12.59
CA LYS A 276 23.52 -6.53 -13.32
C LYS A 276 22.79 -5.46 -14.13
N GLN A 277 21.70 -4.94 -13.58
CA GLN A 277 20.80 -3.94 -14.17
C GLN A 277 20.55 -2.74 -13.24
N GLY A 278 21.46 -2.51 -12.28
CA GLY A 278 21.51 -1.31 -11.43
C GLY A 278 21.94 -0.05 -12.18
N THR A 279 21.42 0.16 -13.39
CA THR A 279 21.68 1.36 -14.19
C THR A 279 20.97 2.56 -13.59
N GLU A 280 21.50 3.77 -13.79
CA GLU A 280 20.88 5.01 -13.33
C GLU A 280 19.43 5.13 -13.81
N GLN A 281 19.15 4.73 -15.06
CA GLN A 281 17.79 4.72 -15.61
C GLN A 281 16.84 3.81 -14.82
N ASN A 282 17.25 2.58 -14.49
CA ASN A 282 16.40 1.64 -13.75
C ASN A 282 16.22 2.05 -12.29
N LEU A 283 17.28 2.58 -11.66
CA LEU A 283 17.22 3.14 -10.31
C LEU A 283 16.26 4.34 -10.27
N HIS A 284 16.34 5.25 -11.24
CA HIS A 284 15.43 6.38 -11.34
C HIS A 284 13.96 5.95 -11.51
N LYS A 285 13.69 4.88 -12.27
CA LYS A 285 12.32 4.32 -12.40
C LYS A 285 11.76 3.79 -11.07
N LEU A 286 12.62 3.37 -10.14
CA LEU A 286 12.26 2.99 -8.76
C LEU A 286 12.21 4.19 -7.80
N GLY A 287 12.34 5.42 -8.31
CA GLY A 287 12.40 6.61 -7.47
C GLY A 287 13.69 6.69 -6.65
N VAL A 288 14.76 6.01 -7.07
CA VAL A 288 16.06 6.11 -6.42
C VAL A 288 16.84 7.24 -7.07
N HIS A 289 17.12 8.27 -6.29
CA HIS A 289 17.99 9.37 -6.70
C HIS A 289 19.40 9.13 -6.14
N LEU A 290 20.37 9.04 -7.03
CA LEU A 290 21.77 8.82 -6.65
C LEU A 290 22.36 10.13 -6.12
N HIS A 291 22.84 10.11 -4.88
CA HIS A 291 23.49 11.24 -4.23
C HIS A 291 25.02 11.10 -4.22
N PHE A 292 25.50 9.86 -4.29
CA PHE A 292 26.90 9.50 -4.22
C PHE A 292 27.23 8.55 -5.37
N VAL A 293 28.41 8.73 -5.95
CA VAL A 293 28.98 7.83 -6.96
C VAL A 293 30.45 7.63 -6.64
N GLN A 294 30.89 6.39 -6.64
CA GLN A 294 32.29 6.02 -6.47
C GLN A 294 33.01 6.10 -7.82
N HIS A 295 34.12 6.83 -7.87
CA HIS A 295 35.00 6.97 -9.02
C HIS A 295 36.41 6.43 -8.75
N ALA A 296 36.86 6.48 -7.50
CA ALA A 296 38.17 5.93 -7.11
C ALA A 296 38.12 4.40 -6.97
N ALA A 297 39.29 3.75 -6.98
CA ALA A 297 39.37 2.32 -6.69
C ALA A 297 38.94 2.05 -5.24
N ALA A 298 37.99 1.13 -5.05
CA ALA A 298 37.56 0.75 -3.71
C ALA A 298 38.61 -0.14 -3.03
N LEU A 299 38.68 -0.08 -1.69
CA LEU A 299 39.45 -1.04 -0.91
C LEU A 299 38.86 -2.46 -1.09
N PRO A 300 39.69 -3.51 -1.01
CA PRO A 300 39.19 -4.87 -1.08
C PRO A 300 38.21 -5.13 0.09
N ALA A 301 37.09 -5.78 -0.23
CA ALA A 301 36.13 -6.20 0.77
C ALA A 301 36.78 -7.21 1.73
N ASN A 302 36.65 -7.02 3.04
CA ASN A 302 37.17 -7.97 4.02
C ASN A 302 36.13 -8.53 4.99
N VAL A 303 34.89 -8.02 4.96
CA VAL A 303 33.80 -8.49 5.83
C VAL A 303 32.89 -9.42 5.06
N VAL A 304 32.84 -10.69 5.47
CA VAL A 304 32.12 -11.75 4.76
C VAL A 304 31.09 -12.45 5.64
N THR A 305 29.97 -12.87 5.04
CA THR A 305 28.95 -13.71 5.68
C THR A 305 29.33 -15.19 5.61
N ALA A 306 28.63 -16.04 6.35
CA ALA A 306 28.81 -17.50 6.29
C ALA A 306 28.58 -18.09 4.87
N GLN A 307 27.82 -17.39 4.02
CA GLN A 307 27.54 -17.78 2.63
C GLN A 307 28.58 -17.24 1.63
N ASN A 308 29.72 -16.72 2.12
CA ASN A 308 30.78 -16.14 1.30
C ASN A 308 30.33 -14.91 0.48
N HIS A 309 29.35 -14.16 0.99
CA HIS A 309 28.97 -12.86 0.45
C HIS A 309 29.68 -11.76 1.23
N PHE A 310 30.12 -10.71 0.53
CA PHE A 310 30.76 -9.57 1.16
C PHE A 310 29.73 -8.52 1.53
N VAL A 311 29.89 -7.93 2.71
CA VAL A 311 29.04 -6.83 3.17
C VAL A 311 29.49 -5.53 2.51
N VAL A 312 28.53 -4.79 1.97
CA VAL A 312 28.73 -3.50 1.31
C VAL A 312 27.78 -2.45 1.89
N PHE A 313 28.13 -1.18 1.76
CA PHE A 313 27.18 -0.09 1.83
C PHE A 313 26.74 0.28 0.42
N ASN A 314 25.45 0.10 0.12
CA ASN A 314 24.89 0.40 -1.18
C ASN A 314 24.47 1.88 -1.25
N LEU A 315 25.13 2.66 -2.09
CA LEU A 315 24.89 4.09 -2.27
C LEU A 315 23.55 4.43 -2.91
N ALA A 316 22.89 3.45 -3.56
CA ALA A 316 21.58 3.64 -4.16
C ALA A 316 20.44 3.38 -3.16
N SER A 317 20.49 2.29 -2.40
CA SER A 317 19.47 2.00 -1.37
C SER A 317 19.73 2.72 -0.05
N LEU A 318 20.96 3.22 0.16
CA LEU A 318 21.47 3.77 1.42
C LEU A 318 21.30 2.77 2.58
N LYS A 319 21.65 1.50 2.32
CA LYS A 319 21.57 0.39 3.28
C LYS A 319 22.83 -0.46 3.22
N LEU A 320 23.10 -1.17 4.32
CA LEU A 320 24.01 -2.30 4.28
C LEU A 320 23.34 -3.46 3.52
N GLU A 321 24.09 -4.14 2.69
CA GLU A 321 23.63 -5.27 1.87
C GLU A 321 24.77 -6.26 1.71
N SER A 322 24.50 -7.49 1.25
CA SER A 322 25.57 -8.42 0.91
C SER A 322 25.44 -8.97 -0.50
N TYR A 323 26.59 -9.16 -1.14
CA TYR A 323 26.71 -9.57 -2.54
C TYR A 323 27.89 -10.51 -2.75
N THR A 324 27.87 -11.27 -3.84
CA THR A 324 29.07 -11.98 -4.30
C THR A 324 30.12 -10.98 -4.81
N ALA A 325 31.40 -11.37 -4.77
CA ALA A 325 32.49 -10.55 -5.29
C ALA A 325 32.28 -10.14 -6.77
N GLU A 326 31.67 -11.02 -7.58
CA GLU A 326 31.35 -10.75 -8.98
C GLU A 326 30.36 -9.59 -9.13
N ILE A 327 29.29 -9.57 -8.34
CA ILE A 327 28.27 -8.50 -8.40
C ILE A 327 28.86 -7.17 -7.91
N ILE A 328 29.71 -7.20 -6.89
CA ILE A 328 30.43 -6.01 -6.41
C ILE A 328 31.34 -5.46 -7.50
N ALA A 329 32.13 -6.32 -8.15
CA ALA A 329 33.03 -5.92 -9.24
C ALA A 329 32.28 -5.32 -10.43
N ALA A 330 31.08 -5.82 -10.74
CA ALA A 330 30.24 -5.28 -11.81
C ALA A 330 29.59 -3.93 -11.47
N ASN A 331 29.51 -3.54 -10.20
CA ASN A 331 28.75 -2.37 -9.73
C ASN A 331 29.55 -1.48 -8.75
N GLN A 332 30.87 -1.37 -8.95
CA GLN A 332 31.80 -0.64 -8.07
C GLN A 332 31.45 0.84 -7.87
N ALA A 333 30.72 1.44 -8.81
CA ALA A 333 30.27 2.83 -8.71
C ALA A 333 29.25 3.06 -7.57
N TYR A 334 28.55 2.02 -7.12
CA TYR A 334 27.44 2.12 -6.16
C TYR A 334 27.56 1.18 -4.95
N LEU A 335 28.25 0.04 -5.09
CA LEU A 335 28.43 -0.92 -4.01
C LEU A 335 29.79 -0.71 -3.33
N LEU A 336 29.80 0.00 -2.20
CA LEU A 336 31.01 0.27 -1.43
C LEU A 336 31.34 -0.90 -0.50
N PRO A 337 32.41 -1.67 -0.74
CA PRO A 337 32.74 -2.79 0.13
C PRO A 337 33.18 -2.34 1.51
N LEU A 338 32.81 -3.09 2.53
CA LEU A 338 33.32 -2.87 3.88
C LEU A 338 34.75 -3.43 3.99
N ASN A 339 35.67 -2.56 4.41
CA ASN A 339 37.02 -2.91 4.83
C ASN A 339 37.20 -2.46 6.29
N LEU A 340 36.98 -3.38 7.24
CA LEU A 340 36.88 -3.07 8.67
C LEU A 340 37.95 -3.77 9.50
N THR A 341 38.25 -3.17 10.66
CA THR A 341 39.11 -3.75 11.70
C THR A 341 38.28 -4.06 12.94
N ALA A 342 38.70 -5.08 13.69
CA ALA A 342 38.02 -5.54 14.89
C ALA A 342 37.82 -4.42 15.93
N ASN A 343 36.65 -4.39 16.58
CA ASN A 343 36.32 -3.49 17.70
C ASN A 343 36.44 -1.99 17.36
N ALA A 344 36.00 -1.62 16.15
CA ALA A 344 36.09 -0.25 15.64
C ALA A 344 34.71 0.30 15.22
N LEU A 345 34.64 1.62 15.06
CA LEU A 345 33.52 2.25 14.36
C LEU A 345 33.56 1.87 12.87
N VAL A 346 32.38 1.73 12.27
CA VAL A 346 32.28 1.42 10.84
C VAL A 346 32.66 2.65 10.02
N LYS A 347 33.84 2.59 9.41
CA LYS A 347 34.41 3.63 8.56
C LYS A 347 34.48 3.12 7.13
N LEU A 348 34.11 3.97 6.18
CA LEU A 348 34.09 3.69 4.75
C LEU A 348 34.95 4.71 4.02
N THR A 349 35.53 4.30 2.89
CA THR A 349 36.21 5.20 1.97
C THR A 349 35.31 5.41 0.75
N LEU A 350 35.05 6.67 0.42
CA LEU A 350 34.29 7.09 -0.76
C LEU A 350 35.08 8.21 -1.45
N ASN A 351 35.53 7.98 -2.69
CA ASN A 351 36.35 8.92 -3.46
C ASN A 351 37.55 9.50 -2.69
N ASP A 352 38.37 8.61 -2.11
CA ASP A 352 39.56 8.94 -1.30
C ASP A 352 39.29 9.76 -0.02
N GLU A 353 38.02 9.96 0.33
CA GLU A 353 37.59 10.58 1.57
C GLU A 353 37.02 9.53 2.52
N TYR A 354 37.15 9.81 3.82
CA TYR A 354 36.69 8.92 4.87
C TYR A 354 35.33 9.37 5.42
N TYR A 355 34.45 8.38 5.65
CA TYR A 355 33.12 8.59 6.21
C TYR A 355 32.85 7.57 7.31
N PHE A 356 32.21 8.00 8.39
CA PHE A 356 31.58 7.12 9.36
C PHE A 356 30.18 6.74 8.87
N LEU A 357 29.85 5.46 8.96
CA LEU A 357 28.48 4.99 8.74
C LEU A 357 27.70 5.10 10.05
N SER A 358 26.60 5.84 10.02
CA SER A 358 25.69 6.05 11.15
C SER A 358 24.27 5.63 10.79
N MET A 359 23.45 5.42 11.82
CA MET A 359 22.02 5.14 11.67
C MET A 359 21.23 5.87 12.79
N ASN A 360 19.95 6.18 12.56
CA ASN A 360 19.04 6.60 13.62
C ASN A 360 18.07 5.49 14.03
N ASP A 361 17.26 5.75 15.06
CA ASP A 361 16.28 4.78 15.60
C ASP A 361 15.17 4.43 14.61
N ARG A 362 15.05 5.16 13.49
CA ARG A 362 14.14 4.84 12.38
C ARG A 362 14.80 3.98 11.29
N GLY A 363 16.04 3.55 11.49
CA GLY A 363 16.80 2.73 10.54
C GLY A 363 17.34 3.50 9.33
N ILE A 364 17.37 4.84 9.37
CA ILE A 364 17.89 5.69 8.29
C ILE A 364 19.40 5.79 8.44
N HIS A 365 20.14 5.30 7.45
CA HIS A 365 21.59 5.38 7.45
C HIS A 365 22.08 6.71 6.88
N LYS A 366 23.24 7.17 7.37
CA LYS A 366 23.94 8.34 6.83
C LYS A 366 25.45 8.11 6.82
N LEU A 367 26.08 8.59 5.76
CA LEU A 367 27.52 8.82 5.71
C LEU A 367 27.82 10.18 6.34
N VAL A 368 28.66 10.19 7.37
CA VAL A 368 29.14 11.42 8.03
C VAL A 368 30.62 11.53 7.74
N LYS A 369 31.05 12.62 7.10
CA LYS A 369 32.45 12.80 6.73
C LYS A 369 33.33 12.85 7.97
N ASP A 370 34.53 12.30 7.87
CA ASP A 370 35.49 12.33 8.98
C ASP A 370 35.81 13.78 9.38
N GLY A 371 35.68 14.08 10.68
CA GLY A 371 35.78 15.43 11.23
C GLY A 371 34.46 16.22 11.32
N ASP A 372 33.40 15.80 10.63
CA ASP A 372 32.09 16.46 10.72
C ASP A 372 31.30 16.00 11.97
N PRO A 373 30.47 16.88 12.56
CA PRO A 373 29.64 16.51 13.71
C PRO A 373 28.50 15.56 13.33
N PHE A 374 28.21 14.59 14.19
CA PHE A 374 26.99 13.79 14.08
C PHE A 374 25.75 14.61 14.44
N ALA A 375 24.65 14.38 13.72
CA ALA A 375 23.33 14.89 14.14
C ALA A 375 22.89 14.20 15.43
N LEU A 376 22.09 14.89 16.26
CA LEU A 376 21.64 14.40 17.58
C LEU A 376 20.87 13.07 17.52
N ASP A 377 20.18 12.79 16.41
CA ASP A 377 19.41 11.57 16.21
C ASP A 377 20.24 10.42 15.61
N GLN A 378 21.49 10.66 15.22
CA GLN A 378 22.36 9.68 14.57
C GLN A 378 23.35 9.08 15.55
N SER A 379 23.63 7.79 15.42
CA SER A 379 24.73 7.13 16.15
C SER A 379 25.57 6.29 15.19
N PRO A 380 26.91 6.28 15.35
CA PRO A 380 27.79 5.49 14.49
C PRO A 380 27.54 3.99 14.71
N LEU A 381 27.73 3.21 13.65
CA LEU A 381 27.73 1.76 13.74
C LEU A 381 29.07 1.25 14.30
N VAL A 382 29.03 0.12 14.98
CA VAL A 382 30.20 -0.52 15.61
C VAL A 382 30.40 -1.92 15.05
N PHE A 383 31.63 -2.25 14.68
CA PHE A 383 32.04 -3.60 14.31
C PHE A 383 32.72 -4.29 15.49
N LYS A 384 32.06 -5.28 16.07
CA LYS A 384 32.47 -5.96 17.30
C LYS A 384 33.06 -7.32 16.99
N HIS A 385 34.10 -7.70 17.71
CA HIS A 385 34.69 -9.04 17.69
C HIS A 385 34.22 -9.84 18.90
N TYR A 386 33.63 -11.00 18.64
CA TYR A 386 33.31 -12.04 19.62
C TYR A 386 34.25 -13.23 19.40
N ALA A 387 34.26 -14.19 20.34
CA ALA A 387 35.20 -15.31 20.33
C ALA A 387 35.28 -16.05 18.97
N ASP A 388 34.13 -16.26 18.31
CA ASP A 388 34.04 -17.08 17.09
C ASP A 388 33.58 -16.30 15.85
N PHE A 389 33.22 -15.03 15.99
CA PHE A 389 32.60 -14.26 14.90
C PHE A 389 32.66 -12.75 15.14
N TYR A 390 32.34 -12.00 14.10
CA TYR A 390 32.18 -10.55 14.15
C TYR A 390 30.71 -10.14 13.95
N SER A 391 30.33 -9.00 14.49
CA SER A 391 28.98 -8.45 14.34
C SER A 391 29.02 -6.95 14.06
N LEU A 392 28.14 -6.51 13.16
CA LEU A 392 27.81 -5.10 12.98
C LEU A 392 26.65 -4.75 13.91
N SER A 393 26.83 -3.74 14.76
CA SER A 393 25.84 -3.33 15.75
C SER A 393 25.46 -1.86 15.62
N TYR A 394 24.19 -1.59 15.91
CA TYR A 394 23.66 -0.27 16.16
C TYR A 394 23.02 -0.26 17.56
N LYS A 395 23.62 0.45 18.52
CA LYS A 395 23.17 0.41 19.93
C LYS A 395 23.04 -1.06 20.39
N GLN A 396 21.81 -1.50 20.68
CA GLN A 396 21.44 -2.86 21.10
C GLN A 396 20.99 -3.77 19.94
N LEU A 397 20.86 -3.23 18.72
CA LEU A 397 20.54 -3.99 17.53
C LEU A 397 21.78 -4.59 16.88
N THR A 398 21.59 -5.70 16.19
CA THR A 398 22.63 -6.40 15.43
C THR A 398 22.20 -6.59 13.98
N LEU A 399 23.16 -6.64 13.07
CA LEU A 399 22.90 -6.91 11.66
C LEU A 399 22.51 -8.37 11.46
N SER A 400 21.35 -8.59 10.85
CA SER A 400 20.92 -9.85 10.28
C SER A 400 20.96 -9.75 8.76
N CYS A 401 21.40 -10.81 8.11
CA CYS A 401 21.50 -11.01 6.68
C CYS A 401 20.87 -12.37 6.36
N ASP A 402 19.89 -12.38 5.46
CA ASP A 402 19.30 -13.63 4.99
C ASP A 402 20.13 -14.27 3.86
N ALA A 403 19.72 -15.47 3.43
CA ALA A 403 20.39 -16.22 2.37
C ALA A 403 20.35 -15.53 0.99
N SER A 404 19.44 -14.57 0.78
CA SER A 404 19.35 -13.77 -0.44
C SER A 404 20.27 -12.54 -0.43
N GLY A 405 20.92 -12.29 0.71
CA GLY A 405 21.80 -11.16 0.95
C GLY A 405 21.08 -9.90 1.44
N PHE A 406 19.77 -9.96 1.68
CA PHE A 406 19.01 -8.85 2.26
C PHE A 406 19.40 -8.68 3.73
N THR A 407 19.63 -7.43 4.16
CA THR A 407 20.04 -7.15 5.55
C THR A 407 19.09 -6.21 6.26
N GLN A 408 18.98 -6.39 7.57
CA GLN A 408 18.23 -5.54 8.48
C GLN A 408 18.87 -5.57 9.88
N PHE A 409 18.61 -4.53 10.67
CA PHE A 409 18.99 -4.52 12.08
C PHE A 409 17.85 -5.07 12.92
N ILE A 410 18.14 -6.07 13.73
CA ILE A 410 17.17 -6.76 14.61
C ILE A 410 17.59 -6.63 16.07
N GLU A 411 16.64 -6.85 16.98
CA GLU A 411 16.97 -7.04 18.40
C GLU A 411 17.94 -8.21 18.55
N ASN A 412 18.86 -8.11 19.51
CA ASN A 412 19.93 -9.07 19.67
C ASN A 412 19.38 -10.45 20.07
N ASN A 413 19.15 -11.30 19.06
CA ASN A 413 18.82 -12.71 19.20
C ASN A 413 19.98 -13.53 18.62
N ALA A 414 20.54 -14.43 19.45
CA ALA A 414 21.73 -15.20 19.11
C ALA A 414 21.54 -16.08 17.86
N ASP A 415 20.30 -16.52 17.60
CA ASP A 415 19.96 -17.41 16.49
C ASP A 415 19.73 -16.66 15.16
N GLU A 416 19.41 -15.36 15.22
CA GLU A 416 19.05 -14.57 14.05
C GLU A 416 20.16 -13.60 13.60
N GLN A 417 21.11 -13.27 14.47
CA GLN A 417 22.23 -12.39 14.08
C GLN A 417 23.16 -13.07 13.07
N THR A 418 23.67 -12.30 12.11
CA THR A 418 24.66 -12.82 11.17
C THR A 418 26.04 -12.88 11.81
N LYS A 419 26.61 -14.08 11.84
CA LYS A 419 28.01 -14.31 12.22
C LYS A 419 28.91 -13.95 11.04
N LEU A 420 29.52 -12.77 11.10
CA LEU A 420 30.47 -12.28 10.08
C LEU A 420 31.88 -12.80 10.35
N GLN A 421 32.70 -12.85 9.31
CA GLN A 421 34.12 -13.19 9.37
C GLN A 421 34.96 -12.09 8.69
N LEU A 422 36.23 -12.01 9.06
CA LEU A 422 37.23 -11.24 8.32
C LEU A 422 38.03 -12.17 7.42
N CYS A 423 38.26 -11.81 6.17
CA CYS A 423 39.07 -12.58 5.22
C CYS A 423 40.39 -11.88 4.84
#